data_AF-A0A4U7N5D6-F1
#
_entry.id   AF-A0A4U7N5D6-F1
#
_cell.length_a   1.000
_cell.length_b   1.000
_cell.length_c   1.000
_cell.angle_alpha   90.00
_cell.angle_beta   90.00
_cell.angle_gamma   90.00
#
_symmetry.space_group_name_H-M   'P 1'
#
loop_
_entity.id
_entity.type
_entity.pdbx_description
1 polymer ?
#
loop_
_entity_poly.entity_id
_entity_poly.type
_entity_poly.pdbx_seq_one_letter_code
_entity_poly.pdbx_strand_id
1 'polypeptide(L)' 'MDYKAAGAPRKGTNKPRHQEHNARGTNKNPYARKDAKQELLDRMKAAAVANKDNSPRVG' A
#
# COMPACT_ATOMS: atom_id res chain seq x y z
N MET A 1 -48.16 22.56 -15.96
CA MET A 1 -46.72 22.29 -15.73
C MET A 1 -46.61 20.86 -15.19
N ASP A 2 -46.16 19.93 -16.01
CA ASP A 2 -46.11 18.50 -15.66
C ASP A 2 -44.83 18.17 -14.91
N TYR A 3 -44.85 18.38 -13.59
CA TYR A 3 -43.70 18.13 -12.69
C TYR A 3 -43.22 16.66 -12.67
N LYS A 4 -43.96 15.74 -13.29
CA LYS A 4 -43.58 14.32 -13.44
C LYS A 4 -42.60 14.05 -14.59
N ALA A 5 -42.44 14.98 -15.53
CA ALA A 5 -41.49 14.82 -16.65
C ALA A 5 -40.04 15.11 -16.25
N ALA A 6 -39.83 15.79 -15.12
CA ALA A 6 -38.51 16.01 -14.54
C ALA A 6 -38.06 14.75 -13.77
N GLY A 7 -37.66 13.72 -14.51
CA GLY A 7 -37.08 12.50 -13.93
C GLY A 7 -35.87 12.80 -13.03
N ALA A 8 -35.51 11.84 -12.17
CA ALA A 8 -34.44 12.00 -11.20
C ALA A 8 -33.08 12.36 -11.87
N PRO A 9 -32.26 13.24 -11.25
CA PRO A 9 -30.96 13.60 -11.78
C PRO A 9 -30.03 12.38 -11.87
N ARG A 10 -29.45 12.16 -13.05
CA ARG A 10 -28.52 11.05 -13.30
C ARG A 10 -27.21 11.27 -12.55
N LYS A 11 -26.75 10.27 -11.80
CA LYS A 11 -25.42 10.30 -11.17
C LYS A 11 -24.34 10.40 -12.26
N GLY A 12 -23.54 11.45 -12.22
CA GLY A 12 -22.38 11.61 -13.09
C GLY A 12 -21.35 10.50 -12.82
N THR A 13 -20.98 9.78 -13.88
CA THR A 13 -20.01 8.67 -13.85
C THR A 13 -18.56 9.14 -14.02
N ASN A 14 -18.35 10.42 -14.36
CA ASN A 14 -17.03 11.00 -14.59
C ASN A 14 -16.34 11.49 -13.30
N LYS A 15 -16.41 10.71 -12.21
CA LYS A 15 -15.63 11.00 -11.01
C LYS A 15 -14.28 10.28 -11.11
N PRO A 16 -13.14 10.96 -10.86
CA PRO A 16 -11.86 10.29 -10.78
C PRO A 16 -11.92 9.15 -9.76
N ARG A 17 -11.45 7.96 -10.15
CA ARG A 17 -11.33 6.85 -9.20
C ARG A 17 -10.34 7.25 -8.11
N HIS A 18 -10.74 7.13 -6.85
CA HIS A 18 -9.82 7.39 -5.74
C HIS A 18 -8.66 6.40 -5.83
N GLN A 19 -7.44 6.90 -6.00
CA GLN A 19 -6.22 6.11 -5.90
C GLN A 19 -5.81 6.07 -4.42
N GLU A 20 -5.72 4.87 -3.87
CA GLU A 20 -5.27 4.70 -2.48
C GLU A 20 -3.80 5.10 -2.34
N HIS A 21 -3.49 5.90 -1.33
CA HIS A 21 -2.12 6.40 -1.08
C HIS A 21 -1.09 5.29 -0.80
N ASN A 22 -1.55 4.11 -0.37
CA ASN A 22 -0.73 2.93 -0.11
C ASN A 22 -0.82 1.87 -1.21
N ALA A 23 -1.30 2.26 -2.40
CA ALA A 23 -1.36 1.35 -3.54
C ALA A 23 -0.01 0.67 -3.76
N ARG A 24 -0.07 -0.66 -3.92
CA ARG A 24 1.06 -1.54 -4.11
C ARG A 24 1.90 -1.11 -5.33
N GLY A 25 3.21 -0.92 -5.15
CA GLY A 25 4.14 -0.59 -6.25
C GLY A 25 4.30 0.90 -6.49
N THR A 26 3.68 1.76 -5.67
CA THR A 26 3.94 3.20 -5.67
C THR A 26 5.24 3.53 -4.93
N ASN A 27 5.77 4.74 -5.12
CA ASN A 27 6.95 5.24 -4.41
C ASN A 27 6.79 5.16 -2.87
N LYS A 28 5.56 5.24 -2.36
CA LYS A 28 5.24 5.12 -0.93
C LYS A 28 5.12 3.68 -0.44
N ASN A 29 4.85 2.73 -1.34
CA ASN A 29 4.78 1.29 -1.03
C ASN A 29 5.56 0.47 -2.09
N PRO A 30 6.91 0.54 -2.08
CA PRO A 30 7.75 -0.11 -3.08
C PRO A 30 7.84 -1.63 -2.89
N TYR A 31 7.61 -2.12 -1.67
CA TYR A 31 7.76 -3.53 -1.27
C TYR A 31 6.70 -4.47 -1.85
N ALA A 32 5.83 -3.98 -2.73
CA ALA A 32 4.85 -4.81 -3.39
C ALA A 32 5.40 -5.62 -4.57
N ARG A 33 6.63 -5.33 -5.03
CA ARG A 33 7.30 -6.17 -6.02
C ARG A 33 7.92 -7.38 -5.32
N LYS A 34 7.76 -8.58 -5.89
CA LYS A 34 8.29 -9.84 -5.30
C LYS A 34 9.80 -9.74 -5.03
N ASP A 35 10.48 -9.06 -5.94
CA ASP A 35 11.90 -8.73 -5.95
C ASP A 35 12.30 -7.94 -4.68
N ALA A 36 11.49 -6.94 -4.28
CA ALA A 36 11.73 -6.12 -3.10
C ALA A 36 11.46 -6.87 -1.78
N LYS A 37 10.63 -7.92 -1.79
CA LYS A 37 10.40 -8.77 -0.61
C LYS A 37 11.62 -9.62 -0.29
N GLN A 38 12.29 -10.15 -1.31
CA GLN A 38 13.49 -10.98 -1.11
C GLN A 38 14.62 -10.15 -0.49
N GLU A 39 14.89 -8.96 -1.05
CA GLU A 39 15.90 -8.05 -0.53
C GLU A 39 15.60 -7.63 0.93
N LEU A 40 14.33 -7.38 1.26
CA LEU A 40 13.91 -7.09 2.64
C LEU A 40 14.22 -8.25 3.58
N LEU A 41 13.88 -9.48 3.19
CA LEU A 41 14.13 -10.67 4.01
C LEU A 41 15.63 -10.87 4.23
N ASP A 42 16.45 -10.64 3.21
CA ASP A 42 17.90 -10.78 3.32
C ASP A 42 18.49 -9.69 4.22
N ARG A 43 17.98 -8.45 4.14
CA ARG A 43 18.34 -7.38 5.09
C ARG A 43 17.94 -7.71 6.52
N MET A 44 16.75 -8.29 6.74
CA MET A 44 16.29 -8.69 8.08
C MET A 44 17.15 -9.82 8.65
N LYS A 45 17.55 -10.80 7.83
CA LYS A 45 18.46 -11.87 8.26
C LYS A 45 19.83 -11.32 8.62
N ALA A 46 20.39 -10.43 7.79
CA ALA A 46 21.68 -9.80 8.06
C ALA A 46 21.66 -8.98 9.36
N ALA A 47 20.59 -8.19 9.57
CA ALA A 47 20.40 -7.45 10.81
C ALA A 47 20.22 -8.37 12.03
N ALA A 48 19.51 -9.48 11.89
CA ALA A 48 19.35 -10.45 12.97
C ALA A 48 20.68 -11.09 13.37
N VAL A 49 21.56 -11.42 12.41
CA VAL A 49 22.93 -11.90 12.69
C VAL A 49 23.75 -10.83 13.40
N ALA A 50 23.82 -9.62 12.84
CA ALA A 50 24.58 -8.52 13.44
C ALA A 50 24.12 -8.15 14.86
N ASN A 51 22.82 -8.23 15.14
CA ASN A 51 22.28 -7.96 16.48
C ASN A 51 22.45 -9.15 17.44
N LYS A 52 22.58 -10.38 16.93
CA LYS A 52 22.90 -11.56 17.75
C LYS A 52 24.33 -11.47 18.29
N ASP A 53 25.22 -10.90 17.49
CA ASP A 53 26.62 -10.69 17.85
C ASP A 53 26.82 -9.47 18.76
N ASN A 54 25.89 -8.51 18.76
CA ASN A 54 25.99 -7.24 19.51
C ASN A 54 24.99 -7.12 20.68
N SER A 55 24.31 -8.20 21.07
CA SER A 55 23.42 -8.21 22.23
C SER A 55 24.05 -9.03 23.35
N PRO A 56 24.26 -8.46 24.57
CA PRO A 56 24.40 -9.29 25.74
C PRO A 56 23.02 -9.93 25.93
N ARG A 57 22.91 -11.21 25.56
CA ARG A 57 21.75 -12.03 25.87
C ARG A 57 21.60 -12.04 27.40
N VAL A 58 20.83 -11.10 27.95
CA VAL A 58 20.32 -11.17 29.31
C VAL A 58 19.39 -12.38 29.31
N GLY A 59 19.91 -13.48 29.86
CA GLY A 59 19.17 -14.70 30.11
C GLY A 59 18.15 -14.50 31.22
#